data_AF-A0A5N5QDP6-F1
#
_entry.id   AF-A0A5N5QDP6-F1
#
_cell.length_a   1.000
_cell.length_b   1.000
_cell.length_c   1.000
_cell.angle_alpha   90.00
_cell.angle_beta   90.00
_cell.angle_gamma   90.00
#
_symmetry.space_group_name_H-M   'P 1'
#
loop_
_entity.id
_entity.type
_entity.pdbx_description
1 polymer ?
#
loop_
_entity_poly.entity_id
_entity_poly.type
_entity_poly.pdbx_seq_one_letter_code
_entity_poly.pdbx_strand_id
1 'polypeptide(L)'
;MWHDPPEQIELDREQELKNSKEFFQPILANGARMTRYFRRTDTENTRDIIRMCISNTPRLAQLVDDLSEGALLEDTAADKTLHEELIKLIETQKTVLDIIHQKIGEDRRQSEAKLEAAKRENRNINCALATEREDRKKERKQLEEEQQRDREEIATLRAQISELQERMNESRGGDRS
;
A
#
# COMPACT_ATOMS: atom_id res chain seq x y z
N MET A 1 -41.41 -11.33 -52.75
CA MET A 1 -41.20 -12.53 -51.91
C MET A 1 -40.76 -13.64 -52.83
N TRP A 2 -39.96 -14.59 -52.33
CA TRP A 2 -39.54 -15.76 -53.11
C TRP A 2 -40.75 -16.66 -53.37
N HIS A 3 -40.75 -17.40 -54.48
CA HIS A 3 -41.86 -18.29 -54.81
C HIS A 3 -41.82 -19.57 -53.98
N ASP A 4 -42.99 -20.16 -53.75
CA ASP A 4 -43.16 -21.48 -53.13
C ASP A 4 -44.08 -22.34 -54.01
N PRO A 5 -43.55 -23.32 -54.78
CA PRO A 5 -42.15 -23.74 -54.85
C PRO A 5 -41.24 -22.70 -55.55
N PRO A 6 -39.94 -22.68 -55.24
CA PRO A 6 -38.99 -21.72 -55.82
C PRO A 6 -38.81 -21.94 -57.31
N GLU A 7 -38.68 -20.84 -58.05
CA GLU A 7 -38.32 -20.90 -59.46
C GLU A 7 -36.83 -21.23 -59.64
N GLN A 8 -36.47 -21.79 -60.79
CA GLN A 8 -35.08 -22.17 -61.09
C GLN A 8 -34.12 -20.97 -60.98
N ILE A 9 -34.56 -19.78 -61.40
CA ILE A 9 -33.77 -18.55 -61.30
C ILE A 9 -33.49 -18.18 -59.85
N GLU A 10 -34.43 -18.43 -58.93
CA GLU A 10 -34.26 -18.15 -57.50
C GLU A 10 -33.29 -19.13 -56.85
N LEU A 11 -33.31 -20.40 -57.28
CA LEU A 11 -32.33 -21.42 -56.87
C LEU A 11 -30.91 -21.06 -57.35
N ASP A 12 -30.78 -20.66 -58.62
CA ASP A 12 -29.48 -20.30 -59.20
C ASP A 12 -28.88 -19.07 -58.51
N ARG A 13 -29.71 -18.06 -58.20
CA ARG A 13 -29.30 -16.87 -57.42
C ARG A 13 -28.90 -17.21 -55.99
N GLU A 14 -29.60 -18.13 -55.32
CA GLU A 14 -29.20 -18.57 -53.98
C GLU A 14 -27.84 -19.26 -53.99
N GLN A 15 -27.58 -20.11 -55.00
CA GLN A 15 -26.28 -20.75 -55.16
C GLN A 15 -25.17 -19.72 -55.43
N GLU A 16 -25.44 -18.71 -56.25
CA GLU A 16 -24.51 -17.62 -56.51
C GLU A 16 -24.17 -16.86 -55.22
N LEU A 17 -25.19 -16.48 -54.44
CA LEU A 17 -25.03 -15.80 -53.15
C LEU A 17 -24.26 -16.65 -52.12
N LYS A 18 -24.44 -17.97 -52.16
CA LYS A 18 -23.74 -18.93 -51.29
C LYS A 18 -22.28 -19.13 -51.66
N ASN A 19 -21.98 -19.17 -52.96
CA ASN A 19 -20.66 -19.54 -53.47
C ASN A 19 -19.76 -18.33 -53.78
N SER A 20 -20.34 -17.14 -53.94
CA SER A 20 -19.59 -15.92 -54.19
C SER A 20 -18.89 -15.41 -52.93
N LYS A 21 -17.59 -15.13 -53.08
CA LYS A 21 -16.72 -14.57 -52.03
C LYS A 21 -17.13 -13.17 -51.59
N GLU A 22 -17.87 -12.44 -52.41
CA GLU A 22 -18.31 -11.06 -52.12
C GLU A 22 -19.55 -11.01 -51.23
N PHE A 23 -20.28 -12.12 -51.11
CA PHE A 23 -21.55 -12.19 -50.36
C PHE A 23 -21.39 -13.06 -49.10
N PHE A 24 -22.04 -14.23 -49.07
CA PHE A 24 -22.16 -15.00 -47.83
C PHE A 24 -21.08 -16.07 -47.67
N GLN A 25 -20.30 -16.38 -48.71
CA GLN A 25 -19.27 -17.44 -48.65
C GLN A 25 -18.28 -17.26 -47.48
N PRO A 26 -17.75 -16.05 -47.17
CA PRO A 26 -16.83 -15.89 -46.05
C PRO A 26 -17.47 -16.20 -44.69
N ILE A 27 -18.74 -15.84 -44.53
CA ILE A 27 -19.48 -16.00 -43.27
C ILE A 27 -19.95 -17.46 -43.10
N LEU A 28 -20.37 -18.10 -44.20
CA LEU A 28 -20.73 -19.52 -44.23
C LEU A 28 -19.50 -20.42 -43.98
N ALA A 29 -18.32 -20.04 -44.50
CA ALA A 29 -17.07 -20.74 -44.20
C ALA A 29 -16.69 -20.69 -42.72
N ASN A 30 -17.14 -19.65 -41.99
CA ASN A 30 -16.95 -19.49 -40.55
C ASN A 30 -18.06 -20.15 -39.71
N GLY A 31 -18.84 -21.07 -40.30
CA GLY A 31 -19.81 -21.90 -39.58
C GLY A 31 -21.23 -21.32 -39.49
N ALA A 32 -21.50 -20.19 -40.14
CA ALA A 32 -22.87 -19.71 -40.28
C ALA A 32 -23.70 -20.63 -41.19
N ARG A 33 -25.02 -20.64 -40.97
CA ARG A 33 -25.97 -21.40 -41.78
C ARG A 33 -26.94 -20.45 -42.46
N MET A 34 -27.17 -20.65 -43.76
CA MET A 34 -28.20 -19.96 -44.51
C MET A 34 -29.49 -20.79 -44.47
N THR A 35 -30.59 -20.17 -44.07
CA THR A 35 -31.90 -20.80 -44.00
C THR A 35 -32.91 -19.93 -44.72
N ARG A 36 -33.70 -20.53 -45.62
CA ARG A 36 -34.84 -19.85 -46.23
C ARG A 36 -35.93 -19.63 -45.19
N TYR A 37 -36.30 -18.38 -44.99
CA TYR A 37 -37.45 -18.04 -44.16
C TYR A 37 -38.69 -17.88 -45.04
N PHE A 38 -39.65 -18.78 -44.86
CA PHE A 38 -40.98 -18.69 -45.47
C PHE A 38 -41.92 -18.13 -44.42
N ARG A 39 -42.39 -16.90 -44.62
CA ARG A 39 -43.43 -16.32 -43.76
C ARG A 39 -44.70 -17.18 -43.91
N ARG A 40 -45.09 -17.91 -42.87
CA ARG A 40 -46.31 -18.74 -42.92
C ARG A 40 -47.56 -17.99 -42.47
N THR A 41 -47.40 -17.00 -41.59
CA THR A 41 -48.49 -16.13 -41.12
C THR A 41 -47.99 -14.70 -40.91
N ASP A 42 -48.88 -13.71 -40.94
CA ASP A 42 -48.54 -12.30 -40.67
C ASP A 42 -48.16 -12.02 -39.20
N THR A 43 -48.25 -13.03 -38.33
CA THR A 43 -47.95 -12.95 -36.90
C THR A 43 -46.57 -13.49 -36.51
N GLU A 44 -45.83 -14.10 -37.44
CA GLU A 44 -44.47 -14.58 -37.15
C GLU A 44 -43.53 -13.39 -36.91
N ASN A 45 -42.89 -13.40 -35.73
CA ASN A 45 -42.02 -12.33 -35.25
C ASN A 45 -40.55 -12.74 -35.45
N THR A 46 -39.65 -11.77 -35.62
CA THR A 46 -38.18 -11.94 -35.65
C THR A 46 -37.65 -12.87 -34.55
N ARG A 47 -38.33 -12.93 -33.39
CA ARG A 47 -38.00 -13.85 -32.28
C ARG A 47 -38.03 -15.33 -32.69
N ASP A 48 -38.93 -15.73 -33.56
CA ASP A 48 -39.07 -17.13 -34.01
C ASP A 48 -37.95 -17.52 -34.98
N ILE A 49 -37.52 -16.57 -35.82
CA ILE A 49 -36.34 -16.71 -36.69
C ILE A 49 -35.07 -16.87 -35.84
N ILE A 50 -34.91 -16.04 -34.79
CA ILE A 50 -33.78 -16.12 -33.87
C ILE A 50 -33.75 -17.48 -33.15
N ARG A 51 -34.90 -18.00 -32.69
CA ARG A 51 -35.00 -19.33 -32.08
C ARG A 51 -34.63 -20.46 -33.06
N MET A 52 -35.00 -20.33 -34.33
CA MET A 52 -34.61 -21.31 -35.36
C MET A 52 -33.10 -21.32 -35.62
N CYS A 53 -32.44 -20.15 -35.52
CA CYS A 53 -30.99 -20.02 -35.72
C CYS A 53 -30.16 -20.45 -34.51
N ILE A 54 -30.66 -20.23 -33.29
CA ILE A 54 -29.97 -20.59 -32.05
C ILE A 54 -30.35 -22.03 -31.69
N SER A 55 -29.48 -22.99 -32.01
CA SER A 55 -29.66 -24.41 -31.66
C SER A 55 -29.61 -24.70 -30.16
N ASN A 56 -29.29 -23.69 -29.35
CA ASN A 56 -29.29 -23.79 -27.89
C ASN A 56 -30.66 -23.40 -27.36
N THR A 57 -31.46 -24.40 -27.01
CA THR A 57 -32.57 -24.18 -26.08
C THR A 57 -32.00 -23.57 -24.79
N PRO A 58 -32.59 -22.48 -24.27
CA PRO A 58 -32.17 -21.94 -23.00
C PRO A 58 -32.39 -23.01 -21.94
N ARG A 59 -31.30 -23.58 -21.43
CA ARG A 59 -31.35 -24.51 -20.31
C ARG A 59 -31.49 -23.68 -19.05
N LEU A 60 -32.50 -24.00 -18.24
CA LEU A 60 -32.65 -23.39 -16.93
C LEU A 60 -31.40 -23.69 -16.09
N ALA A 61 -31.07 -22.77 -15.19
CA ALA A 61 -30.00 -23.03 -14.24
C ALA A 61 -30.39 -24.25 -13.39
N GLN A 62 -29.43 -25.12 -13.09
CA GLN A 62 -29.70 -26.37 -12.39
C GLN A 62 -30.38 -26.17 -11.03
N LEU A 63 -30.13 -25.03 -10.36
CA LEU A 63 -30.85 -24.62 -9.16
C LEU A 63 -32.37 -24.50 -9.37
N VAL A 64 -32.80 -23.98 -10.52
CA VAL A 64 -34.22 -23.84 -10.86
C VAL A 64 -34.85 -25.21 -11.09
N ASP A 65 -34.13 -26.11 -11.75
CA ASP A 65 -34.56 -27.49 -11.94
C ASP A 65 -34.69 -28.21 -10.58
N ASP A 66 -33.66 -28.16 -9.74
CA ASP A 66 -33.64 -28.78 -8.40
C ASP A 66 -34.80 -28.26 -7.51
N LEU A 67 -35.04 -26.94 -7.49
CA LEU A 67 -36.13 -26.34 -6.71
C LEU A 67 -37.52 -26.69 -7.28
N SER A 68 -37.64 -26.82 -8.60
CA SER A 68 -38.90 -27.21 -9.25
C SER A 68 -39.26 -28.68 -9.02
N GLU A 69 -38.25 -29.52 -8.80
CA GLU A 69 -38.38 -30.94 -8.43
C GLU A 69 -38.65 -31.14 -6.92
N GLY A 70 -38.73 -30.04 -6.15
CA GLY A 70 -39.06 -30.06 -4.73
C GLY A 70 -37.86 -30.30 -3.81
N ALA A 71 -36.62 -30.17 -4.32
CA ALA A 71 -35.45 -30.17 -3.45
C ALA A 71 -35.46 -28.96 -2.52
N LEU A 72 -35.02 -29.15 -1.28
CA LEU A 72 -34.75 -28.04 -0.37
C LEU A 72 -33.49 -27.31 -0.85
N LEU A 73 -33.42 -26.00 -0.60
CA LEU A 73 -32.28 -25.17 -1.03
C LEU A 73 -30.95 -25.73 -0.52
N GLU A 74 -30.93 -26.24 0.72
CA GLU A 74 -29.80 -26.86 1.42
C GLU A 74 -29.25 -28.12 0.72
N ASP A 75 -30.09 -28.82 -0.04
CA ASP A 75 -29.70 -30.05 -0.74
C ASP A 75 -29.14 -29.79 -2.15
N THR A 76 -29.30 -28.55 -2.65
CA THR A 76 -28.91 -28.17 -4.01
C THR A 76 -27.40 -28.13 -4.19
N ALA A 77 -26.94 -28.36 -5.42
CA ALA A 77 -25.51 -28.23 -5.73
C ALA A 77 -24.98 -26.80 -5.49
N ALA A 78 -25.85 -25.79 -5.64
CA ALA A 78 -25.51 -24.39 -5.38
C ALA A 78 -25.18 -24.14 -3.90
N ASP A 79 -25.98 -24.69 -2.98
CA ASP A 79 -25.75 -24.51 -1.54
C ASP A 79 -24.49 -25.24 -1.07
N LYS A 80 -24.25 -26.46 -1.56
CA LYS A 80 -23.01 -27.19 -1.28
C LYS A 80 -21.77 -26.42 -1.74
N THR A 81 -21.82 -25.83 -2.94
CA THR A 81 -20.73 -25.00 -3.46
C THR A 81 -20.52 -23.76 -2.61
N LEU A 82 -21.60 -23.08 -2.23
CA LEU A 82 -21.56 -21.91 -1.35
C LEU A 82 -20.96 -22.27 0.02
N HIS A 83 -21.36 -23.41 0.58
CA HIS A 83 -20.86 -23.89 1.86
C HIS A 83 -19.34 -24.16 1.82
N GLU A 84 -18.86 -24.80 0.76
CA GLU A 84 -17.42 -25.02 0.54
C GLU A 84 -16.65 -23.69 0.40
N GLU A 85 -17.20 -22.72 -0.31
CA GLU A 85 -16.61 -21.39 -0.44
C GLU A 85 -16.56 -20.65 0.89
N LEU A 86 -17.62 -20.74 1.70
CA LEU A 86 -17.68 -20.17 3.04
C LEU A 86 -16.64 -20.81 3.98
N ILE A 87 -16.48 -22.13 3.94
CA ILE A 87 -15.45 -22.83 4.73
C ILE A 87 -14.06 -22.33 4.32
N LYS A 88 -13.75 -22.30 3.01
CA LYS A 88 -12.47 -21.79 2.52
C LYS A 88 -12.24 -20.35 2.96
N LEU A 89 -13.26 -19.50 2.87
CA LEU A 89 -13.16 -18.11 3.32
C LEU A 89 -12.85 -18.03 4.82
N ILE A 90 -13.54 -18.80 5.66
CA ILE A 90 -13.29 -18.84 7.11
C ILE A 90 -11.86 -19.31 7.41
N GLU A 91 -11.38 -20.34 6.72
CA GLU A 91 -10.00 -20.83 6.87
C GLU A 91 -8.97 -19.78 6.47
N THR A 92 -9.17 -19.12 5.33
CA THR A 92 -8.28 -18.01 4.92
C THR A 92 -8.30 -16.87 5.94
N GLN A 93 -9.46 -16.50 6.47
CA GLN A 93 -9.56 -15.46 7.49
C GLN A 93 -8.84 -15.84 8.79
N LYS A 94 -8.97 -17.10 9.24
CA LYS A 94 -8.23 -17.61 10.41
C LYS A 94 -6.72 -17.48 10.23
N THR A 95 -6.20 -17.94 9.08
CA THR A 95 -4.75 -17.83 8.80
C THR A 95 -4.27 -16.38 8.76
N VAL A 96 -5.07 -15.47 8.19
CA VAL A 96 -4.76 -14.03 8.17
C VAL A 96 -4.74 -13.46 9.59
N LEU A 97 -5.70 -13.82 10.44
CA LEU A 97 -5.74 -13.38 11.83
C LEU A 97 -4.51 -13.89 12.62
N ASP A 98 -4.10 -15.14 12.40
CA ASP A 98 -2.91 -15.70 13.04
C ASP A 98 -1.64 -14.95 12.63
N ILE A 99 -1.50 -14.65 11.33
CA ILE A 99 -0.37 -13.85 10.82
C ILE A 99 -0.38 -12.44 11.43
N ILE A 100 -1.54 -11.81 11.54
CA ILE A 100 -1.67 -10.47 12.14
C ILE A 100 -1.29 -10.51 13.62
N HIS A 101 -1.78 -11.49 14.38
CA HIS A 101 -1.42 -11.65 15.78
C HIS A 101 0.09 -11.87 15.97
N GLN A 102 0.71 -12.68 15.10
CA GLN A 102 2.16 -12.87 15.13
C GLN A 102 2.91 -11.57 14.86
N LYS A 103 2.51 -10.81 13.82
CA LYS A 103 3.14 -9.52 13.49
C LYS A 103 3.00 -8.50 14.62
N ILE A 104 1.81 -8.39 15.22
CA ILE A 104 1.60 -7.50 16.38
C ILE A 104 2.53 -7.89 17.53
N GLY A 105 2.69 -9.19 17.78
CA GLY A 105 3.61 -9.70 18.81
C GLY A 105 5.08 -9.34 18.52
N GLU A 106 5.52 -9.51 17.28
CA GLU A 106 6.87 -9.18 16.84
C GLU A 106 7.14 -7.68 16.90
N ASP A 107 6.23 -6.85 16.39
CA ASP A 107 6.32 -5.39 16.43
C ASP A 107 6.38 -4.87 17.86
N ARG A 108 5.59 -5.45 18.77
CA ARG A 108 5.63 -5.09 20.18
C ARG A 108 6.99 -5.38 20.80
N ARG A 109 7.55 -6.57 20.54
CA ARG A 109 8.89 -6.94 21.03
C ARG A 109 9.98 -6.03 20.47
N GLN A 110 9.92 -5.71 19.18
CA GLN A 110 10.87 -4.79 18.56
C GLN A 110 10.77 -3.38 19.14
N SER A 111 9.54 -2.90 19.37
CA SER A 111 9.29 -1.59 19.98
C SER A 111 9.82 -1.52 21.42
N GLU A 112 9.53 -2.55 22.23
CA GLU A 112 10.06 -2.67 23.60
C GLU A 112 11.60 -2.69 23.60
N ALA A 113 12.22 -3.46 22.71
CA ALA A 113 13.68 -3.51 22.59
C ALA A 113 14.30 -2.15 22.21
N LYS A 114 13.69 -1.44 21.24
CA LYS A 114 14.12 -0.09 20.83
C LYS A 114 13.98 0.91 21.98
N LEU A 115 12.88 0.85 22.71
CA LEU A 115 12.64 1.72 23.86
C LEU A 115 13.67 1.48 24.96
N GLU A 116 13.98 0.22 25.28
CA GLU A 116 15.00 -0.10 26.29
C GLU A 116 16.41 0.29 25.84
N ALA A 117 16.75 0.13 24.56
CA ALA A 117 18.00 0.63 24.01
C ALA A 117 18.13 2.15 24.15
N ALA A 118 17.08 2.90 23.78
CA ALA A 118 17.05 4.36 23.90
C ALA A 118 17.13 4.83 25.37
N LYS A 119 16.51 4.11 26.31
CA LYS A 119 16.65 4.40 27.75
C LYS A 119 18.09 4.19 28.24
N ARG A 120 18.75 3.11 27.79
CA ARG A 120 20.16 2.85 28.15
C ARG A 120 21.08 3.93 27.61
N GLU A 121 20.90 4.31 26.36
CA GLU A 121 21.67 5.40 25.74
C GLU A 121 21.47 6.72 26.50
N ASN A 122 20.23 7.09 26.82
CA ASN A 122 19.95 8.27 27.63
C ASN A 122 20.62 8.23 29.01
N ARG A 123 20.64 7.07 29.68
CA ARG A 123 21.37 6.92 30.95
C ARG A 123 22.86 7.16 30.77
N ASN A 124 23.46 6.60 29.72
CA ASN A 124 24.89 6.79 29.43
C ASN A 124 25.21 8.26 29.14
N ILE A 125 24.41 8.94 28.32
CA ILE A 125 24.56 10.36 28.02
C ILE A 125 24.43 11.19 29.31
N ASN A 126 23.44 10.90 30.15
CA ASN A 126 23.26 11.62 31.41
C ASN A 126 24.43 11.43 32.38
N CYS A 127 24.99 10.22 32.46
CA CYS A 127 26.21 9.96 33.24
C CYS A 127 27.40 10.76 32.69
N ALA A 128 27.62 10.74 31.37
CA ALA A 128 28.71 11.48 30.73
C ALA A 128 28.55 13.01 30.92
N LEU A 129 27.34 13.54 30.81
CA LEU A 129 27.05 14.95 31.09
C LEU A 129 27.28 15.30 32.56
N ALA A 130 27.00 14.38 33.49
CA ALA A 130 27.27 14.61 34.91
C ALA A 130 28.77 14.71 35.19
N THR A 131 29.58 13.80 34.63
CA THR A 131 31.04 13.84 34.78
C THR A 131 31.63 15.11 34.15
N GLU A 132 31.19 15.46 32.94
CA GLU A 132 31.66 16.68 32.26
C GLU A 132 31.30 17.95 33.05
N ARG A 133 30.12 17.99 33.69
CA ARG A 133 29.73 19.11 34.56
C ARG A 133 30.61 19.20 35.79
N GLU A 134 31.02 18.09 36.38
CA GLU A 134 31.94 18.09 37.52
C GLU A 134 33.34 18.57 37.12
N ASP A 135 33.85 18.11 35.99
CA ASP A 135 35.17 18.51 35.51
C ASP A 135 35.21 19.99 35.15
N ARG A 136 34.19 20.50 34.43
CA ARG A 136 34.05 21.95 34.18
C ARG A 136 33.95 22.78 35.46
N LYS A 137 33.35 22.25 36.53
CA LYS A 137 33.32 22.93 37.84
C LYS A 137 34.71 22.99 38.47
N LYS A 138 35.51 21.93 38.37
CA LYS A 138 36.89 21.90 38.88
C LYS A 138 37.77 22.87 38.09
N GLU A 139 37.68 22.85 36.77
CA GLU A 139 38.42 23.78 35.90
C GLU A 139 38.08 25.24 36.21
N ARG A 140 36.79 25.57 36.40
CA ARG A 140 36.37 26.93 36.80
C ARG A 140 36.98 27.36 38.12
N LYS A 141 36.99 26.48 39.13
CA LYS A 141 37.61 26.79 40.43
C LYS A 141 39.10 27.03 40.30
N GLN A 142 39.81 26.18 39.54
CA GLN A 142 41.25 26.34 39.31
C GLN A 142 41.55 27.67 38.62
N LEU A 143 40.75 28.04 37.62
CA LEU A 143 40.90 29.30 36.90
C LEU A 143 40.59 30.51 37.80
N GLU A 144 39.59 30.42 38.68
CA GLU A 144 39.31 31.44 39.69
C GLU A 144 40.48 31.60 40.69
N GLU A 145 41.07 30.50 41.15
CA GLU A 145 42.24 30.51 42.04
C GLU A 145 43.50 31.08 41.36
N GLU A 146 43.74 30.76 40.08
CA GLU A 146 44.82 31.34 39.28
C GLU A 146 44.62 32.85 39.08
N GLN A 147 43.42 33.29 38.67
CA GLN A 147 43.11 34.72 38.54
C GLN A 147 43.27 35.47 39.86
N GLN A 148 42.96 34.85 40.99
CA GLN A 148 43.13 35.46 42.29
C GLN A 148 44.62 35.63 42.63
N ARG A 149 45.45 34.62 42.36
CA ARG A 149 46.91 34.69 42.52
C ARG A 149 47.52 35.78 41.63
N ASP A 150 47.14 35.82 40.35
CA ASP A 150 47.63 36.84 39.41
C ASP A 150 47.23 38.25 39.87
N ARG A 151 46.02 38.44 40.42
CA ARG A 151 45.57 39.72 40.97
C ARG A 151 46.41 40.15 42.17
N GLU A 152 46.74 39.21 43.06
CA GLU A 152 47.59 39.46 44.23
C GLU A 152 49.03 39.80 43.80
N GLU A 153 49.58 39.08 42.81
CA GLU A 153 50.89 39.38 42.24
C GLU A 153 50.91 40.76 41.56
N ILE A 154 49.91 41.09 40.74
CA ILE A 154 49.78 42.42 40.14
C ILE A 154 49.65 43.50 41.22
N ALA A 155 48.91 43.25 42.30
CA ALA A 155 48.77 44.21 43.40
C ALA A 155 50.10 44.46 44.12
N THR A 156 50.87 43.40 44.39
CA THR A 156 52.20 43.53 45.01
C THR A 156 53.20 44.24 44.10
N LEU A 157 53.24 43.90 42.81
CA LEU A 157 54.08 44.60 41.83
C LEU A 157 53.69 46.08 41.70
N ARG A 158 52.39 46.41 41.71
CA ARG A 158 51.92 47.81 41.71
C ARG A 158 52.35 48.57 42.96
N ALA A 159 52.28 47.94 44.13
CA ALA A 159 52.75 48.54 45.38
C ALA A 159 54.26 48.82 45.33
N GLN A 160 55.07 47.86 44.86
CA GLN A 160 56.51 48.05 44.67
C GLN A 160 56.84 49.16 43.68
N ILE A 161 56.12 49.25 42.56
CA ILE A 161 56.28 50.34 41.58
C ILE A 161 55.95 51.69 42.24
N SER A 162 54.87 51.77 43.03
CA SER A 162 54.49 52.98 43.75
C SER A 162 55.58 53.41 44.74
N GLU A 163 56.11 52.48 45.55
CA GLU A 163 57.20 52.76 46.49
C GLU A 163 58.47 53.25 45.77
N LEU A 164 58.82 52.63 44.63
CA LEU A 164 59.95 53.07 43.81
C LEU A 164 59.72 54.47 43.22
N GLN A 165 58.50 54.78 42.79
CA GLN A 165 58.12 56.10 42.28
C GLN A 165 58.20 57.17 43.38
N GLU A 166 57.76 56.87 44.60
CA GLU A 166 57.89 57.76 45.77
C GLU A 166 59.36 58.03 46.10
N ARG A 167 60.19 56.98 46.19
CA ARG A 167 61.64 57.13 46.42
C ARG A 167 62.33 57.97 45.34
N MET A 168 61.95 57.80 44.07
CA MET A 168 62.49 58.61 42.97
C MET A 168 62.05 60.08 43.05
N ASN A 169 60.82 60.35 43.49
CA ASN A 169 60.32 61.71 43.66
C ASN A 169 60.99 62.42 44.86
N GLU A 170 61.24 61.72 45.97
CA GLU A 170 61.99 62.24 47.11
C GLU A 170 63.43 62.58 46.74
N SER A 171 64.10 61.71 45.98
CA SER A 171 65.45 61.96 45.48
C SER A 171 65.54 63.11 44.47
N ARG A 172 64.46 63.44 43.77
CA ARG A 172 64.36 64.60 42.85
C ARG A 172 63.96 65.91 43.55
N GLY A 173 63.27 65.84 44.69
CA GLY A 173 62.88 66.99 45.50
C GLY A 173 64.00 67.55 46.38
N GLY A 174 65.02 66.75 46.69
CA GLY A 174 66.19 67.17 47.49
C GLY A 174 67.23 68.04 46.77
N ASP A 175 67.14 68.19 45.44
CA ASP A 175 68.17 68.83 44.59
C ASP A 175 67.76 70.24 44.09
N ARG A 176 66.74 70.85 44.71
CA ARG A 176 66.35 72.25 44.50
C ARG A 176 66.14 72.96 45.85
N SER A 177 67.23 73.17 46.57
CA SER A 177 67.38 74.29 47.52
C SER A 177 67.75 75.57 46.79
#